data_AF-A0A495JRQ6-F1
#
_entry.id   AF-A0A495JRQ6-F1
#
_cell.length_a   1.000
_cell.length_b   1.000
_cell.length_c   1.000
_cell.angle_alpha   90.00
_cell.angle_beta   90.00
_cell.angle_gamma   90.00
#
_symmetry.space_group_name_H-M   'P 1'
#
loop_
_entity.id
_entity.type
_entity.pdbx_description
1 polymer ?
#
loop_
_entity_poly.entity_id
_entity_poly.type
_entity_poly.pdbx_seq_one_letter_code
_entity_poly.pdbx_strand_id
1 'polypeptide(L)'
;MSNTIVKVAAVVLRGGLLLVVRKRGTPIFISPGGKPEPGETDAEALARELREETGLTLRAAEPWGEYTAGSALETATDVRIRVYLAEADGTARPAEEIDEVAWIDADYAADGVRLGSVFGEQVVPRLLAEGLLRSRHRPEPAGDLVLVADLDGTLAFENRPPGPAVSAALNEIAARDDIRLVLATSRAPRGVRALVGPLADRAELLCCNGGVHVAGGTVQRRIQLPADRLRALVAHLDRAGIGYWVDFGDRFQVRGGGFPWMSYPDRIDLTAGEEPEWHGAIKLAVDSAGNETLLNGLRDLAGPGLELFPHAGGVLDVTSTGATKELALSVILPAVHGPVVAFGNDANDQILLAEADRGVVVGDGLPGLEYAGHISRVAAEDTSVAAMLLAAVARARVPVGPS
;
A
#
# COMPACT_ATOMS: atom_id res chain seq x y z
N MET A 1 22.65 -41.01 7.30
CA MET A 1 22.75 -39.56 7.50
C MET A 1 21.72 -38.95 6.57
N SER A 2 20.72 -38.23 7.08
CA SER A 2 19.77 -37.53 6.19
C SER A 2 20.50 -36.41 5.47
N ASN A 3 20.19 -36.21 4.20
CA ASN A 3 20.68 -35.06 3.45
C ASN A 3 19.88 -33.83 3.93
N THR A 4 20.52 -32.70 4.23
CA THR A 4 19.81 -31.49 4.66
C THR A 4 19.91 -30.42 3.58
N ILE A 5 18.77 -30.04 3.01
CA ILE A 5 18.66 -28.89 2.11
C ILE A 5 18.39 -27.65 2.94
N VAL A 6 19.24 -26.64 2.82
CA VAL A 6 19.04 -25.34 3.46
C VAL A 6 18.34 -24.39 2.49
N LYS A 7 17.27 -23.74 2.96
CA LYS A 7 16.55 -22.68 2.25
C LYS A 7 16.44 -21.44 3.12
N VAL A 8 16.20 -20.30 2.49
CA VAL A 8 15.78 -19.06 3.12
C VAL A 8 14.35 -18.74 2.69
N ALA A 9 13.57 -18.13 3.57
CA ALA A 9 12.19 -17.75 3.28
C ALA A 9 11.85 -16.38 3.87
N ALA A 10 11.15 -15.57 3.08
CA ALA A 10 10.71 -14.23 3.46
C ALA A 10 9.28 -14.24 4.00
N VAL A 11 9.10 -13.82 5.25
CA VAL A 11 7.80 -13.39 5.78
C VAL A 11 7.63 -11.91 5.45
N VAL A 12 6.86 -11.63 4.38
CA VAL A 12 6.47 -10.26 4.03
C VAL A 12 5.03 -10.04 4.49
N LEU A 13 4.85 -9.07 5.38
CA LEU A 13 3.55 -8.72 5.95
C LEU A 13 3.11 -7.33 5.51
N ARG A 14 1.82 -7.17 5.15
CA ARG A 14 1.19 -5.87 4.87
C ARG A 14 -0.19 -5.83 5.50
N GLY A 15 -0.39 -4.94 6.48
CA GLY A 15 -1.67 -4.79 7.18
C GLY A 15 -2.21 -6.08 7.82
N GLY A 16 -1.30 -6.92 8.33
CA GLY A 16 -1.65 -8.21 8.92
C GLY A 16 -1.93 -9.33 7.91
N LEU A 17 -1.62 -9.15 6.62
CA LEU A 17 -1.69 -10.22 5.62
C LEU A 17 -0.28 -10.69 5.23
N LEU A 18 -0.11 -12.01 5.08
CA LEU A 18 1.13 -12.67 4.67
C LEU A 18 1.16 -12.90 3.16
N LEU A 19 2.27 -12.52 2.52
CA LEU A 19 2.54 -12.89 1.13
C LEU A 19 2.96 -14.36 1.02
N VAL A 20 2.29 -15.09 0.12
CA VAL A 20 2.67 -16.42 -0.32
C VAL A 20 2.61 -16.51 -1.85
N VAL A 21 3.37 -17.45 -2.43
CA VAL A 21 3.48 -17.66 -3.87
C VAL A 21 3.20 -19.11 -4.22
N ARG A 22 2.71 -19.36 -5.43
CA ARG A 22 2.46 -20.71 -5.95
C ARG A 22 3.23 -20.90 -7.25
N LYS A 23 4.12 -21.90 -7.27
CA LYS A 23 4.85 -22.31 -8.48
C LYS A 23 3.90 -22.93 -9.51
N ARG A 24 4.24 -22.82 -10.80
CA ARG A 24 3.50 -23.46 -11.89
C ARG A 24 3.39 -24.96 -11.69
N GLY A 25 2.20 -25.51 -11.95
CA GLY A 25 1.94 -26.94 -11.87
C GLY A 25 1.86 -27.51 -10.45
N THR A 26 1.91 -26.68 -9.40
CA THR A 26 1.73 -27.13 -8.02
C THR A 26 0.44 -26.57 -7.40
N PRO A 27 -0.24 -27.36 -6.55
CA PRO A 27 -1.43 -26.92 -5.83
C PRO A 27 -1.15 -26.23 -4.49
N ILE A 28 0.12 -26.05 -4.12
CA ILE A 28 0.55 -25.62 -2.78
C ILE A 28 1.22 -24.26 -2.87
N PHE A 29 0.77 -23.35 -2.02
CA PHE A 29 1.42 -22.07 -1.78
C PHE A 29 2.59 -22.24 -0.80
N ILE A 30 3.66 -21.50 -1.05
CA ILE A 30 4.87 -21.45 -0.26
C ILE A 30 5.21 -19.99 0.04
N SER A 31 6.08 -19.77 1.01
CA SER A 31 6.71 -18.46 1.17
C SER A 31 7.60 -18.15 -0.03
N PRO A 32 7.73 -16.88 -0.44
CA PRO A 32 8.81 -16.47 -1.32
C PRO A 32 10.16 -16.86 -0.71
N GLY A 33 11.08 -17.29 -1.56
CA GLY A 33 12.43 -17.68 -1.16
C GLY A 33 12.87 -19.04 -1.69
N GLY A 34 14.18 -19.29 -1.59
CA GLY A 34 14.80 -20.43 -2.23
C GLY A 34 16.07 -20.90 -1.54
N LYS A 35 16.88 -21.63 -2.29
CA LYS A 35 18.17 -22.13 -1.84
C LYS A 35 19.22 -21.05 -2.12
N PRO A 36 20.04 -20.63 -1.14
CA PRO A 36 21.15 -19.73 -1.42
C PRO A 36 22.12 -20.32 -2.44
N GLU A 37 22.61 -19.50 -3.36
CA GLU A 37 23.65 -19.86 -4.29
C GLU A 37 25.04 -19.86 -3.62
N PRO A 38 26.04 -20.55 -4.21
CA PRO A 38 27.39 -20.54 -3.67
C PRO A 38 27.96 -19.12 -3.54
N GLY A 39 28.20 -18.69 -2.29
CA GLY A 39 28.76 -17.37 -1.99
C GLY A 39 27.73 -16.32 -1.59
N GLU A 40 26.43 -16.61 -1.71
CA GLU A 40 25.38 -15.71 -1.23
C GLU A 40 25.22 -15.78 0.29
N THR A 41 25.06 -14.62 0.91
CA THR A 41 24.44 -14.48 2.22
C THR A 41 22.93 -14.73 2.13
N ASP A 42 22.29 -14.98 3.28
CA ASP A 42 20.85 -15.20 3.33
C ASP A 42 20.05 -13.99 2.84
N ALA A 43 20.51 -12.78 3.15
CA ALA A 43 19.87 -11.54 2.72
C ALA A 43 19.99 -11.34 1.19
N GLU A 44 21.14 -11.67 0.59
CA GLU A 44 21.33 -11.63 -0.86
C GLU A 44 20.41 -12.64 -1.56
N ALA A 45 20.37 -13.88 -1.06
CA ALA A 45 19.47 -14.91 -1.58
C ALA A 45 17.99 -14.48 -1.47
N LEU A 46 17.56 -13.93 -0.33
CA LEU A 46 16.19 -13.42 -0.18
C LEU A 46 15.89 -12.25 -1.12
N ALA A 47 16.83 -11.33 -1.30
CA ALA A 47 16.66 -10.18 -2.18
C ALA A 47 16.56 -10.60 -3.65
N ARG A 48 17.31 -11.62 -4.07
CA ARG A 48 17.22 -12.21 -5.42
C ARG A 48 15.89 -12.92 -5.61
N GLU A 49 15.57 -13.88 -4.75
CA GLU A 49 14.35 -14.70 -4.87
C GLU A 49 13.08 -13.84 -4.81
N LEU A 50 12.98 -12.85 -3.90
CA LEU A 50 11.83 -11.94 -3.86
C LEU A 50 11.67 -11.17 -5.18
N ARG A 51 12.78 -10.72 -5.78
CA ARG A 51 12.75 -10.00 -7.04
C ARG A 51 12.33 -10.90 -8.20
N GLU A 52 12.90 -12.09 -8.30
CA GLU A 52 12.62 -13.09 -9.35
C GLU A 52 11.19 -13.62 -9.28
N GLU A 53 10.71 -13.96 -8.08
CA GLU A 53 9.40 -14.60 -7.87
C GLU A 53 8.24 -13.60 -7.85
N THR A 54 8.48 -12.36 -7.37
CA THR A 54 7.41 -11.40 -7.06
C THR A 54 7.61 -9.99 -7.59
N GLY A 55 8.81 -9.64 -8.08
CA GLY A 55 9.18 -8.27 -8.45
C GLY A 55 9.43 -7.34 -7.26
N LEU A 56 9.31 -7.83 -6.02
CA LEU A 56 9.52 -7.02 -4.82
C LEU A 56 11.02 -6.73 -4.60
N THR A 57 11.31 -5.54 -4.09
CA THR A 57 12.68 -5.15 -3.69
C THR A 57 12.82 -5.24 -2.18
N LEU A 58 13.71 -6.10 -1.69
CA LEU A 58 14.02 -6.23 -0.26
C LEU A 58 14.64 -4.92 0.28
N ARG A 59 14.10 -4.41 1.39
CA ARG A 59 14.62 -3.26 2.14
C ARG A 59 15.38 -3.69 3.39
N ALA A 60 14.78 -4.57 4.18
CA ALA A 60 15.36 -5.10 5.40
C ALA A 60 14.93 -6.55 5.60
N ALA A 61 15.80 -7.34 6.22
CA ALA A 61 15.50 -8.73 6.59
C ALA A 61 16.07 -9.01 7.98
N GLU A 62 15.20 -9.37 8.92
CA GLU A 62 15.57 -9.73 10.29
C GLU A 62 15.40 -11.24 10.50
N PRO A 63 16.43 -11.96 10.98
CA PRO A 63 16.28 -13.38 11.31
C PRO A 63 15.17 -13.58 12.33
N TRP A 64 14.20 -14.44 12.01
CA TRP A 64 13.02 -14.65 12.86
C TRP A 64 12.93 -16.07 13.40
N GLY A 65 13.40 -17.08 12.66
CA GLY A 65 13.46 -18.46 13.13
C GLY A 65 14.11 -19.43 12.15
N GLU A 66 14.43 -20.63 12.62
CA GLU A 66 14.87 -21.74 11.79
C GLU A 66 13.98 -22.95 12.06
N TYR A 67 13.48 -23.56 10.99
CA TYR A 67 12.52 -24.66 11.05
C TYR A 67 13.02 -25.83 10.22
N THR A 68 12.80 -27.06 10.67
CA THR A 68 13.18 -28.27 9.94
C THR A 68 11.97 -29.18 9.78
N ALA A 69 11.75 -29.68 8.57
CA ALA A 69 10.72 -30.67 8.27
C ALA A 69 11.24 -31.68 7.24
N GLY A 70 10.67 -32.88 7.23
CA GLY A 70 10.96 -33.88 6.20
C GLY A 70 10.53 -33.36 4.83
N SER A 71 11.35 -33.60 3.80
CA SER A 71 10.99 -33.27 2.42
C SER A 71 9.75 -34.06 1.99
N ALA A 72 8.74 -33.35 1.46
CA ALA A 72 7.56 -33.99 0.87
C ALA A 72 7.87 -34.73 -0.46
N LEU A 73 9.05 -34.47 -1.04
CA LEU A 73 9.45 -34.97 -2.37
C LEU A 73 10.47 -36.11 -2.30
N GLU A 74 11.25 -36.21 -1.22
CA GLU A 74 12.37 -37.16 -1.11
C GLU A 74 12.44 -37.80 0.29
N THR A 75 12.43 -39.13 0.34
CA THR A 75 12.66 -39.87 1.59
C THR A 75 14.10 -39.68 2.08
N ALA A 76 14.27 -39.46 3.39
CA ALA A 76 15.55 -39.21 4.06
C ALA A 76 16.27 -37.89 3.68
N THR A 77 15.54 -36.91 3.12
CA THR A 77 16.00 -35.53 2.97
C THR A 77 15.23 -34.62 3.92
N ASP A 78 15.93 -33.90 4.79
CA ASP A 78 15.36 -32.84 5.64
C ASP A 78 15.48 -31.49 4.93
N VAL A 79 14.43 -30.66 5.02
CA VAL A 79 14.46 -29.28 4.56
C VAL A 79 14.55 -28.38 5.78
N ARG A 80 15.64 -27.63 5.87
CA ARG A 80 15.88 -26.62 6.89
C ARG A 80 15.64 -25.24 6.30
N ILE A 81 14.66 -24.51 6.84
CA ILE A 81 14.23 -23.21 6.36
C ILE A 81 14.59 -22.16 7.39
N ARG A 82 15.46 -21.23 7.00
CA ARG A 82 15.77 -20.01 7.76
C ARG A 82 14.78 -18.93 7.35
N VAL A 83 13.94 -18.52 8.29
CA VAL A 83 12.83 -17.59 8.06
C VAL A 83 13.22 -16.20 8.56
N TYR A 84 12.96 -15.20 7.72
CA TYR A 84 13.26 -13.80 7.99
C TYR A 84 11.97 -12.97 7.92
N LEU A 85 11.77 -12.05 8.86
CA LEU A 85 10.81 -10.96 8.67
C LEU A 85 11.40 -9.98 7.66
N ALA A 86 10.72 -9.80 6.54
CA ALA A 86 11.22 -9.04 5.41
C ALA A 86 10.34 -7.82 5.15
N GLU A 87 10.98 -6.64 5.12
CA GLU A 87 10.38 -5.43 4.60
C GLU A 87 10.70 -5.32 3.12
N ALA A 88 9.68 -5.15 2.27
CA ALA A 88 9.87 -5.13 0.83
C ALA A 88 8.99 -4.10 0.11
N ASP A 89 9.57 -3.47 -0.90
CA ASP A 89 9.00 -2.43 -1.73
C ASP A 89 8.36 -2.96 -3.02
N GLY A 90 7.33 -2.25 -3.49
CA GLY A 90 6.66 -2.51 -4.77
C GLY A 90 5.37 -3.31 -4.62
N THR A 91 4.77 -3.68 -5.76
CA THR A 91 3.56 -4.50 -5.79
C THR A 91 3.94 -5.91 -6.21
N ALA A 92 3.66 -6.90 -5.36
CA ALA A 92 3.92 -8.29 -5.68
C ALA A 92 3.13 -8.69 -6.93
N ARG A 93 3.78 -9.32 -7.90
CA ARG A 93 3.16 -9.89 -9.10
C ARG A 93 3.80 -11.23 -9.41
N PRO A 94 3.07 -12.23 -9.92
CA PRO A 94 3.67 -13.49 -10.30
C PRO A 94 4.71 -13.26 -11.40
N ALA A 95 5.92 -13.79 -11.21
CA ALA A 95 7.03 -13.68 -12.14
C ALA A 95 7.78 -15.02 -12.27
N GLU A 96 8.61 -15.13 -13.30
CA GLU A 96 9.44 -16.29 -13.60
C GLU A 96 8.72 -17.64 -13.51
N GLU A 97 8.90 -18.43 -12.46
CA GLU A 97 8.27 -19.76 -12.28
C GLU A 97 7.00 -19.74 -11.40
N ILE A 98 6.66 -18.57 -10.86
CA ILE A 98 5.44 -18.33 -10.10
C ILE A 98 4.26 -18.15 -11.05
N ASP A 99 3.18 -18.86 -10.73
CA ASP A 99 1.88 -18.78 -11.41
C ASP A 99 1.00 -17.74 -10.73
N GLU A 100 1.13 -17.61 -9.42
CA GLU A 100 0.20 -16.83 -8.60
C GLU A 100 0.85 -16.32 -7.31
N VAL A 101 0.46 -15.11 -6.92
CA VAL A 101 0.74 -14.51 -5.62
C VAL A 101 -0.57 -14.44 -4.83
N ALA A 102 -0.51 -14.61 -3.51
CA ALA A 102 -1.66 -14.48 -2.63
C ALA A 102 -1.28 -13.77 -1.33
N TRP A 103 -2.17 -12.91 -0.86
CA TRP A 103 -2.09 -12.28 0.45
C TRP A 103 -3.13 -12.91 1.36
N ILE A 104 -2.67 -13.57 2.41
CA ILE A 104 -3.52 -14.44 3.23
C ILE A 104 -3.55 -13.99 4.69
N ASP A 105 -4.68 -14.23 5.35
CA ASP A 105 -4.82 -14.09 6.79
C ASP A 105 -4.61 -15.45 7.49
N ALA A 106 -4.78 -15.50 8.81
CA ALA A 106 -4.62 -16.73 9.59
C ALA A 106 -5.66 -17.82 9.28
N ASP A 107 -6.79 -17.45 8.66
CA ASP A 107 -7.92 -18.33 8.37
C ASP A 107 -7.90 -18.82 6.90
N TYR A 108 -6.75 -18.68 6.21
CA TYR A 108 -6.52 -18.99 4.78
C TYR A 108 -7.07 -20.33 4.29
N ALA A 109 -7.12 -21.34 5.17
CA ALA A 109 -7.61 -22.66 4.81
C ALA A 109 -9.12 -22.64 4.44
N ALA A 110 -9.89 -21.70 5.01
CA ALA A 110 -11.29 -21.50 4.68
C ALA A 110 -11.51 -21.04 3.24
N ASP A 111 -10.52 -20.41 2.61
CA ASP A 111 -10.56 -19.97 1.21
C ASP A 111 -9.92 -20.98 0.25
N GLY A 112 -9.64 -22.20 0.73
CA GLY A 112 -9.05 -23.26 -0.08
C GLY A 112 -7.55 -23.08 -0.33
N VAL A 113 -6.87 -22.16 0.35
CA VAL A 113 -5.41 -22.03 0.26
C VAL A 113 -4.75 -23.19 0.99
N ARG A 114 -3.85 -23.89 0.29
CA ARG A 114 -3.01 -24.95 0.86
C ARG A 114 -1.59 -24.44 1.02
N LEU A 115 -1.09 -24.36 2.24
CA LEU A 115 0.29 -23.97 2.53
C LEU A 115 1.21 -25.17 2.70
N GLY A 116 2.49 -24.98 2.38
CA GLY A 116 3.55 -25.91 2.77
C GLY A 116 3.60 -26.10 4.29
N SER A 117 3.86 -27.33 4.74
CA SER A 117 3.70 -27.76 6.14
C SER A 117 4.45 -26.87 7.15
N VAL A 118 5.70 -26.49 6.88
CA VAL A 118 6.45 -25.58 7.77
C VAL A 118 5.71 -24.27 7.98
N PHE A 119 5.19 -23.68 6.91
CA PHE A 119 4.50 -22.40 7.02
C PHE A 119 3.12 -22.53 7.64
N GLY A 120 2.32 -23.51 7.21
CA GLY A 120 0.97 -23.72 7.73
C GLY A 120 0.93 -24.18 9.19
N GLU A 121 1.87 -25.04 9.61
CA GLU A 121 1.83 -25.68 10.94
C GLU A 121 2.69 -24.96 11.98
N GLN A 122 3.68 -24.15 11.57
CA GLN A 122 4.65 -23.55 12.51
C GLN A 122 4.79 -22.03 12.37
N VAL A 123 4.93 -21.51 11.15
CA VAL A 123 5.12 -20.05 10.94
C VAL A 123 3.82 -19.30 11.16
N VAL A 124 2.73 -19.66 10.48
CA VAL A 124 1.43 -18.98 10.59
C VAL A 124 0.91 -18.95 12.03
N PRO A 125 0.90 -20.07 12.80
CA PRO A 125 0.47 -20.04 14.19
C PRO A 125 1.31 -19.09 15.07
N ARG A 126 2.62 -19.00 14.82
CA ARG A 126 3.50 -18.09 15.56
C ARG A 126 3.25 -16.63 15.16
N LEU A 127 3.07 -16.32 13.87
CA LEU A 127 2.71 -14.97 13.42
C LEU A 127 1.38 -14.50 14.04
N LEU A 128 0.39 -15.39 14.11
CA LEU A 128 -0.88 -15.11 14.77
C LEU A 128 -0.69 -14.87 16.28
N ALA A 129 0.08 -15.72 16.96
CA ALA A 129 0.35 -15.60 18.39
C ALA A 129 1.12 -14.31 18.75
N GLU A 130 1.99 -13.84 17.86
CA GLU A 130 2.72 -12.57 17.99
C GLU A 130 1.89 -11.34 17.57
N GLY A 131 0.64 -11.53 17.10
CA GLY A 131 -0.24 -10.44 16.67
C GLY A 131 0.15 -9.81 15.33
N LEU A 132 1.02 -10.47 14.56
CA LEU A 132 1.53 -10.01 13.27
C LEU A 132 0.63 -10.39 12.10
N LEU A 133 -0.22 -11.41 12.27
CA LEU A 133 -1.15 -11.89 11.26
C LEU A 133 -2.60 -11.67 11.71
N ARG A 134 -3.43 -11.18 10.80
CA ARG A 134 -4.85 -10.94 10.99
C ARG A 134 -5.59 -12.26 11.20
N SER A 135 -6.57 -12.28 12.09
CA SER A 135 -7.63 -13.30 12.12
C SER A 135 -8.98 -12.67 11.81
N ARG A 136 -9.87 -13.44 11.17
CA ARG A 136 -11.22 -13.03 10.79
C ARG A 136 -12.17 -12.86 11.97
N HIS A 137 -11.83 -13.39 13.13
CA HIS A 137 -12.67 -13.38 14.32
C HIS A 137 -12.56 -12.05 15.09
N ARG A 138 -12.65 -10.92 14.39
CA ARG A 138 -12.74 -9.59 15.02
C ARG A 138 -14.21 -9.17 15.07
N PRO A 139 -14.78 -8.85 16.26
CA PRO A 139 -16.11 -8.27 16.30
C PRO A 139 -16.12 -6.94 15.54
N GLU A 140 -17.14 -6.73 14.69
CA GLU A 140 -17.31 -5.44 14.02
C GLU A 140 -17.46 -4.35 15.09
N PRO A 141 -16.66 -3.28 15.01
CA PRO A 141 -16.71 -2.21 15.99
C PRO A 141 -18.04 -1.45 15.89
N ALA A 142 -18.57 -1.01 17.03
CA ALA A 142 -19.84 -0.28 17.10
C ALA A 142 -19.63 1.22 16.87
N GLY A 143 -20.35 1.81 15.93
CA GLY A 143 -20.32 3.25 15.66
C GLY A 143 -20.67 3.57 14.21
N ASP A 144 -20.50 4.84 13.85
CA ASP A 144 -20.73 5.32 12.49
C ASP A 144 -19.75 4.69 11.51
N LEU A 145 -20.26 4.30 10.34
CA LEU A 145 -19.45 3.69 9.29
C LEU A 145 -18.39 4.66 8.80
N VAL A 146 -17.15 4.21 8.65
CA VAL A 146 -16.10 4.97 8.01
C VAL A 146 -15.86 4.41 6.62
N LEU A 147 -16.21 5.20 5.61
CA LEU A 147 -15.92 4.87 4.22
C LEU A 147 -14.71 5.68 3.78
N VAL A 148 -13.60 4.98 3.56
CA VAL A 148 -12.35 5.58 3.10
C VAL A 148 -12.08 5.12 1.68
N ALA A 149 -11.72 6.05 0.80
CA ALA A 149 -11.45 5.72 -0.59
C ALA A 149 -10.24 6.50 -1.11
N ASP A 150 -9.38 5.81 -1.84
CA ASP A 150 -8.47 6.48 -2.77
C ASP A 150 -9.24 7.20 -3.87
N LEU A 151 -8.57 8.15 -4.52
CA LEU A 151 -9.14 8.98 -5.56
C LEU A 151 -8.74 8.51 -6.96
N ASP A 152 -7.44 8.46 -7.27
CA ASP A 152 -6.92 8.30 -8.63
C ASP A 152 -6.80 6.82 -9.02
N GLY A 153 -7.65 6.36 -9.93
CA GLY A 153 -7.77 4.95 -10.29
C GLY A 153 -8.79 4.19 -9.44
N THR A 154 -9.38 4.83 -8.42
CA THR A 154 -10.42 4.27 -7.55
C THR A 154 -11.77 4.96 -7.76
N LEU A 155 -11.86 6.28 -7.53
CA LEU A 155 -13.11 7.06 -7.70
C LEU A 155 -13.10 7.91 -8.97
N ALA A 156 -11.91 8.28 -9.43
CA ALA A 156 -11.66 9.14 -10.57
C ALA A 156 -10.70 8.43 -11.53
N PHE A 157 -10.99 8.45 -12.82
CA PHE A 157 -10.24 7.71 -13.83
C PHE A 157 -9.63 8.67 -14.84
N GLU A 158 -8.43 8.35 -15.34
CA GLU A 158 -7.73 9.13 -16.37
C GLU A 158 -7.54 10.62 -16.01
N ASN A 159 -7.32 10.92 -14.72
CA ASN A 159 -7.21 12.28 -14.19
C ASN A 159 -8.46 13.17 -14.41
N ARG A 160 -9.61 12.58 -14.74
CA ARG A 160 -10.89 13.28 -14.88
C ARG A 160 -11.66 13.21 -13.56
N PRO A 161 -12.53 14.19 -13.27
CA PRO A 161 -13.47 14.11 -12.16
C PRO A 161 -14.23 12.76 -12.15
N PRO A 162 -14.67 12.28 -10.98
CA PRO A 162 -15.52 11.10 -10.90
C PRO A 162 -16.70 11.18 -11.87
N GLY A 163 -17.05 10.05 -12.48
CA GLY A 163 -18.18 10.00 -13.40
C GLY A 163 -19.52 10.30 -12.70
N PRO A 164 -20.61 10.43 -13.46
CA PRO A 164 -21.91 10.81 -12.92
C PRO A 164 -22.44 9.83 -11.86
N ALA A 165 -22.19 8.52 -12.01
CA ALA A 165 -22.68 7.53 -11.06
C ALA A 165 -21.90 7.59 -9.74
N VAL A 166 -20.57 7.62 -9.79
CA VAL A 166 -19.74 7.76 -8.58
C VAL A 166 -20.03 9.10 -7.90
N SER A 167 -20.14 10.19 -8.66
CA SER A 167 -20.48 11.51 -8.12
C SER A 167 -21.83 11.51 -7.40
N ALA A 168 -22.86 10.86 -7.96
CA ALA A 168 -24.16 10.74 -7.31
C ALA A 168 -24.06 9.94 -6.00
N ALA A 169 -23.39 8.78 -6.03
CA ALA A 169 -23.19 7.94 -4.85
C ALA A 169 -22.44 8.68 -3.73
N LEU A 170 -21.34 9.37 -4.06
CA LEU A 170 -20.57 10.13 -3.07
C LEU A 170 -21.37 11.29 -2.46
N ASN A 171 -22.22 11.96 -3.24
CA ASN A 171 -23.08 13.02 -2.72
C ASN A 171 -24.17 12.49 -1.78
N GLU A 172 -24.74 11.32 -2.09
CA GLU A 172 -25.67 10.61 -1.20
C GLU A 172 -24.98 10.20 0.10
N ILE A 173 -23.80 9.58 -0.01
CA ILE A 173 -23.01 9.13 1.13
C ILE A 173 -22.60 10.31 2.01
N ALA A 174 -22.10 11.40 1.44
CA ALA A 174 -21.70 12.59 2.18
C ALA A 174 -22.89 13.35 2.81
N ALA A 175 -24.14 13.00 2.49
CA ALA A 175 -25.34 13.59 3.08
C ALA A 175 -25.85 12.83 4.31
N ARG A 176 -25.19 11.72 4.64
CA ARG A 176 -25.58 10.83 5.72
C ARG A 176 -24.75 11.15 6.98
N ASP A 177 -25.44 11.36 8.09
CA ASP A 177 -24.80 11.64 9.38
C ASP A 177 -24.24 10.36 10.03
N ASP A 178 -24.69 9.18 9.60
CA ASP A 178 -24.22 7.87 10.07
C ASP A 178 -22.99 7.34 9.32
N ILE A 179 -22.41 8.16 8.44
CA ILE A 179 -21.22 7.82 7.65
C ILE A 179 -20.21 8.95 7.66
N ARG A 180 -18.97 8.59 8.02
CA ARG A 180 -17.80 9.43 7.83
C ARG A 180 -17.15 9.10 6.50
N LEU A 181 -17.27 10.01 5.52
CA LEU A 181 -16.60 9.89 4.22
C LEU A 181 -15.18 10.47 4.30
N VAL A 182 -14.18 9.64 3.99
CA VAL A 182 -12.76 9.98 3.97
C VAL A 182 -12.19 9.78 2.57
N LEU A 183 -11.54 10.80 2.02
CA LEU A 183 -10.79 10.72 0.77
C LEU A 183 -9.30 10.66 1.08
N ALA A 184 -8.67 9.51 0.84
CA ALA A 184 -7.27 9.25 1.18
C ALA A 184 -6.41 9.10 -0.08
N THR A 185 -5.62 10.11 -0.43
CA THR A 185 -5.00 10.24 -1.75
C THR A 185 -3.58 10.80 -1.69
N SER A 186 -2.80 10.52 -2.73
CA SER A 186 -1.49 11.15 -2.95
C SER A 186 -1.59 12.63 -3.32
N ARG A 187 -2.76 13.10 -3.80
CA ARG A 187 -2.98 14.51 -4.15
C ARG A 187 -2.89 15.41 -2.92
N ALA A 188 -2.42 16.62 -3.13
CA ALA A 188 -2.56 17.70 -2.15
C ALA A 188 -4.01 18.21 -2.08
N PRO A 189 -4.43 18.90 -0.99
CA PRO A 189 -5.80 19.36 -0.81
C PRO A 189 -6.37 20.17 -1.99
N ARG A 190 -5.52 20.99 -2.63
CA ARG A 190 -5.88 21.75 -3.84
C ARG A 190 -6.27 20.83 -5.02
N GLY A 191 -5.53 19.74 -5.22
CA GLY A 191 -5.77 18.79 -6.30
C GLY A 191 -7.02 17.95 -6.05
N VAL A 192 -7.37 17.70 -4.78
CA VAL A 192 -8.66 17.08 -4.42
C VAL A 192 -9.81 18.02 -4.73
N ARG A 193 -9.75 19.28 -4.28
CA ARG A 193 -10.80 20.28 -4.54
C ARG A 193 -10.99 20.53 -6.04
N ALA A 194 -9.91 20.58 -6.81
CA ALA A 194 -9.99 20.70 -8.26
C ALA A 194 -10.70 19.51 -8.94
N LEU A 195 -10.62 18.31 -8.35
CA LEU A 195 -11.17 17.10 -8.94
C LEU A 195 -12.61 16.82 -8.52
N VAL A 196 -12.94 16.98 -7.23
CA VAL A 196 -14.26 16.61 -6.68
C VAL A 196 -15.12 17.82 -6.27
N GLY A 197 -14.60 19.04 -6.46
CA GLY A 197 -15.34 20.27 -6.21
C GLY A 197 -15.83 20.40 -4.77
N PRO A 198 -17.10 20.82 -4.54
CA PRO A 198 -17.65 21.03 -3.19
C PRO A 198 -17.67 19.79 -2.29
N LEU A 199 -17.56 18.58 -2.86
CA LEU A 199 -17.46 17.36 -2.05
C LEU A 199 -16.22 17.40 -1.14
N ALA A 200 -15.14 18.06 -1.57
CA ALA A 200 -13.91 18.19 -0.79
C ALA A 200 -14.12 18.91 0.57
N ASP A 201 -15.16 19.73 0.69
CA ASP A 201 -15.47 20.44 1.94
C ASP A 201 -16.41 19.63 2.85
N ARG A 202 -17.05 18.58 2.31
CA ARG A 202 -17.97 17.67 3.02
C ARG A 202 -17.31 16.37 3.46
N ALA A 203 -16.26 15.97 2.77
CA ALA A 203 -15.44 14.82 3.14
C ALA A 203 -14.28 15.25 4.05
N GLU A 204 -13.76 14.29 4.81
CA GLU A 204 -12.47 14.43 5.45
C GLU A 204 -11.36 14.02 4.48
N LEU A 205 -10.26 14.77 4.44
CA LEU A 205 -9.21 14.55 3.44
C LEU A 205 -7.92 14.11 4.12
N LEU A 206 -7.40 12.97 3.69
CA LEU A 206 -6.05 12.49 3.99
C LEU A 206 -5.22 12.64 2.72
N CYS A 207 -4.62 13.81 2.54
CA CYS A 207 -3.88 14.21 1.36
C CYS A 207 -2.38 13.93 1.48
N CYS A 208 -1.67 13.97 0.35
CA CYS A 208 -0.23 13.70 0.28
C CYS A 208 0.15 12.37 0.95
N ASN A 209 -0.60 11.31 0.65
CA ASN A 209 -0.49 9.98 1.28
C ASN A 209 -0.65 10.01 2.81
N GLY A 210 -1.40 10.96 3.39
CA GLY A 210 -1.55 11.09 4.84
C GLY A 210 -0.65 12.16 5.48
N GLY A 211 0.20 12.82 4.68
CA GLY A 211 1.00 13.95 5.12
C GLY A 211 0.18 15.20 5.48
N VAL A 212 -1.06 15.32 4.98
CA VAL A 212 -1.97 16.41 5.34
C VAL A 212 -3.34 15.87 5.70
N HIS A 213 -3.84 16.26 6.86
CA HIS A 213 -5.22 16.01 7.25
C HIS A 213 -6.03 17.31 7.20
N VAL A 214 -7.15 17.29 6.47
CA VAL A 214 -8.11 18.39 6.38
C VAL A 214 -9.48 17.92 6.85
N ALA A 215 -10.08 18.65 7.78
CA ALA A 215 -11.45 18.43 8.24
C ALA A 215 -12.21 19.76 8.26
N GLY A 216 -13.45 19.76 7.76
CA GLY A 216 -14.28 20.97 7.65
C GLY A 216 -13.61 22.09 6.85
N GLY A 217 -12.88 21.74 5.78
CA GLY A 217 -12.13 22.67 4.95
C GLY A 217 -10.87 23.27 5.60
N THR A 218 -10.54 22.90 6.84
CA THR A 218 -9.39 23.43 7.59
C THR A 218 -8.32 22.36 7.77
N VAL A 219 -7.05 22.74 7.58
CA VAL A 219 -5.91 21.84 7.84
C VAL A 219 -5.78 21.60 9.34
N GLN A 220 -5.91 20.34 9.74
CA GLN A 220 -5.78 19.90 11.13
C GLN A 220 -4.36 19.47 11.46
N ARG A 221 -3.66 18.84 10.50
CA ARG A 221 -2.30 18.32 10.69
C ARG A 221 -1.50 18.37 9.40
N ARG A 222 -0.19 18.59 9.53
CA ARG A 222 0.81 18.47 8.48
C ARG A 222 2.01 17.68 8.98
N ILE A 223 2.53 16.77 8.17
CA ILE A 223 3.82 16.11 8.37
C ILE A 223 4.73 16.63 7.26
N GLN A 224 5.86 17.22 7.66
CA GLN A 224 6.80 17.84 6.73
C GLN A 224 7.97 16.90 6.45
N LEU A 225 8.50 17.00 5.24
CA LEU A 225 9.79 16.41 4.90
C LEU A 225 10.90 17.08 5.72
N PRO A 226 11.84 16.31 6.28
CA PRO A 226 13.04 16.86 6.89
C PRO A 226 13.85 17.65 5.84
N ALA A 227 14.15 18.92 6.13
CA ALA A 227 14.77 19.84 5.18
C ALA A 227 16.17 19.38 4.71
N ASP A 228 16.95 18.75 5.59
CA ASP A 228 18.25 18.16 5.28
C ASP A 228 18.13 16.99 4.29
N ARG A 229 17.12 16.14 4.50
CA ARG A 229 16.83 15.01 3.60
C ARG A 229 16.33 15.48 2.24
N LEU A 230 15.43 16.45 2.22
CA LEU A 230 14.95 17.06 0.97
C LEU A 230 16.11 17.68 0.17
N ARG A 231 17.02 18.42 0.83
CA ARG A 231 18.23 18.96 0.18
C ARG A 231 19.09 17.87 -0.46
N ALA A 232 19.31 16.75 0.25
CA ALA A 232 20.11 15.65 -0.27
C ALA A 232 19.47 15.00 -1.51
N LEU A 233 18.16 14.75 -1.48
CA LEU A 233 17.40 14.21 -2.61
C LEU A 233 17.41 15.17 -3.80
N VAL A 234 17.08 16.44 -3.58
CA VAL A 234 17.09 17.46 -4.64
C VAL A 234 18.47 17.58 -5.28
N ALA A 235 19.55 17.62 -4.49
CA ALA A 235 20.90 17.67 -5.02
C ALA A 235 21.26 16.43 -5.86
N HIS A 236 20.75 15.25 -5.49
CA HIS A 236 20.91 14.03 -6.30
C HIS A 236 20.15 14.14 -7.62
N LEU A 237 18.90 14.61 -7.59
CA LEU A 237 18.05 14.77 -8.77
C LEU A 237 18.60 15.82 -9.75
N ASP A 238 19.05 16.98 -9.25
CA ASP A 238 19.66 18.02 -10.07
C ASP A 238 20.94 17.52 -10.77
N ARG A 239 21.79 16.73 -10.09
CA ARG A 239 22.97 16.10 -10.72
C ARG A 239 22.60 15.08 -11.79
N ALA A 240 21.50 14.38 -11.62
CA ALA A 240 20.99 13.41 -12.58
C ALA A 240 20.18 14.06 -13.72
N GLY A 241 19.89 15.36 -13.64
CA GLY A 241 19.04 16.05 -14.61
C GLY A 241 17.58 15.61 -14.57
N ILE A 242 17.10 15.13 -13.43
CA ILE A 242 15.76 14.58 -13.26
C ILE A 242 14.80 15.67 -12.74
N GLY A 243 13.64 15.78 -13.35
CA GLY A 243 12.59 16.71 -12.94
C GLY A 243 11.92 16.28 -11.63
N TYR A 244 11.51 17.26 -10.84
CA TYR A 244 10.82 17.04 -9.57
C TYR A 244 9.87 18.19 -9.24
N TRP A 245 8.96 17.93 -8.29
CA TRP A 245 8.17 18.97 -7.66
C TRP A 245 8.13 18.82 -6.15
N VAL A 246 8.23 19.96 -5.47
CA VAL A 246 8.11 20.07 -4.02
C VAL A 246 6.75 20.67 -3.70
N ASP A 247 5.94 19.94 -2.95
CA ASP A 247 4.56 20.27 -2.61
C ASP A 247 4.47 20.79 -1.17
N PHE A 248 3.77 21.91 -0.98
CA PHE A 248 3.55 22.56 0.32
C PHE A 248 2.08 22.50 0.77
N GLY A 249 1.24 21.79 0.01
CA GLY A 249 -0.20 21.63 0.22
C GLY A 249 -1.03 22.65 -0.55
N ASP A 250 -0.71 23.94 -0.44
CA ASP A 250 -1.42 25.07 -1.06
C ASP A 250 -0.71 25.67 -2.29
N ARG A 251 0.56 25.33 -2.48
CA ARG A 251 1.39 25.68 -3.63
C ARG A 251 2.44 24.60 -3.88
N PHE A 252 3.15 24.71 -4.99
CA PHE A 252 4.22 23.79 -5.34
C PHE A 252 5.28 24.46 -6.22
N GLN A 253 6.50 23.94 -6.11
CA GLN A 253 7.65 24.39 -6.90
C GLN A 253 8.10 23.25 -7.83
N VAL A 254 8.39 23.56 -9.08
CA VAL A 254 8.68 22.56 -10.14
C VAL A 254 10.05 22.81 -10.75
N ARG A 255 10.86 21.76 -10.84
CA ARG A 255 12.08 21.69 -11.67
C ARG A 255 11.77 20.88 -12.94
N GLY A 256 12.07 21.44 -14.10
CA GLY A 256 11.90 20.75 -15.39
C GLY A 256 10.48 20.86 -15.95
N GLY A 257 10.06 19.89 -16.77
CA GLY A 257 8.77 19.94 -17.48
C GLY A 257 7.54 19.84 -16.56
N GLY A 258 7.68 19.19 -15.41
CA GLY A 258 6.55 18.76 -14.59
C GLY A 258 5.69 17.72 -15.32
N PHE A 259 4.50 17.43 -14.79
CA PHE A 259 3.56 16.50 -15.43
C PHE A 259 2.43 17.21 -16.19
N PRO A 260 1.98 16.64 -17.33
CA PRO A 260 0.92 17.25 -18.15
C PRO A 260 -0.39 17.50 -17.39
N TRP A 261 -0.75 16.65 -16.43
CA TRP A 261 -1.97 16.78 -15.63
C TRP A 261 -1.86 17.77 -14.46
N MET A 262 -0.67 18.30 -14.15
CA MET A 262 -0.45 19.24 -13.04
C MET A 262 -0.42 20.70 -13.52
N SER A 263 -1.46 21.09 -14.27
CA SER A 263 -1.66 22.48 -14.70
C SER A 263 -2.52 23.23 -13.69
N TYR A 264 -1.94 23.53 -12.54
CA TYR A 264 -2.59 24.33 -11.50
C TYR A 264 -2.06 25.78 -11.51
N PRO A 265 -2.90 26.79 -11.22
CA PRO A 265 -2.52 28.20 -11.30
C PRO A 265 -1.46 28.63 -10.27
N ASP A 266 -1.27 27.83 -9.22
CA ASP A 266 -0.30 28.01 -8.13
C ASP A 266 1.07 27.34 -8.41
N ARG A 267 1.33 26.96 -9.67
CA ARG A 267 2.63 26.45 -10.14
C ARG A 267 3.71 27.53 -10.05
N ILE A 268 4.84 27.18 -9.41
CA ILE A 268 6.04 28.01 -9.37
C ILE A 268 7.18 27.24 -10.07
N ASP A 269 7.61 27.72 -11.23
CA ASP A 269 8.72 27.10 -11.96
C ASP A 269 10.08 27.58 -11.43
N LEU A 270 10.95 26.64 -11.09
CA LEU A 270 12.31 26.91 -10.62
C LEU A 270 13.28 26.96 -11.80
N THR A 271 14.04 28.05 -11.89
CA THR A 271 15.09 28.25 -12.89
C THR A 271 16.36 27.47 -12.55
N ALA A 272 17.18 27.12 -13.55
CA ALA A 272 18.39 26.32 -13.32
C ALA A 272 19.31 26.93 -12.24
N GLY A 273 19.62 26.16 -11.20
CA GLY A 273 20.45 26.60 -10.06
C GLY A 273 19.69 27.31 -8.93
N GLU A 274 18.41 27.65 -9.12
CA GLU A 274 17.55 28.19 -8.06
C GLU A 274 17.15 27.08 -7.08
N GLU A 275 17.38 27.24 -5.78
CA GLU A 275 16.96 26.21 -4.80
C GLU A 275 15.44 26.28 -4.53
N PRO A 276 14.75 25.12 -4.34
CA PRO A 276 13.40 25.13 -3.79
C PRO A 276 13.41 25.62 -2.34
N GLU A 277 12.23 25.93 -1.82
CA GLU A 277 12.05 26.14 -0.40
C GLU A 277 12.15 24.82 0.37
N TRP A 278 12.89 24.84 1.46
CA TRP A 278 13.21 23.63 2.22
C TRP A 278 12.24 23.36 3.38
N HIS A 279 11.72 24.43 3.99
CA HIS A 279 10.84 24.34 5.16
C HIS A 279 9.38 24.35 4.73
N GLY A 280 8.55 23.55 5.39
CA GLY A 280 7.12 23.45 5.04
C GLY A 280 6.82 22.48 3.91
N ALA A 281 7.83 21.91 3.24
CA ALA A 281 7.64 20.89 2.21
C ALA A 281 6.99 19.64 2.82
N ILE A 282 5.99 19.11 2.15
CA ILE A 282 5.17 17.99 2.63
C ILE A 282 5.46 16.73 1.82
N LYS A 283 5.62 16.91 0.51
CA LYS A 283 5.86 15.83 -0.44
C LYS A 283 6.83 16.31 -1.51
N LEU A 284 7.80 15.47 -1.83
CA LEU A 284 8.62 15.59 -3.02
C LEU A 284 8.09 14.53 -3.96
N ALA A 285 7.86 14.85 -5.21
CA ALA A 285 7.70 13.78 -6.16
C ALA A 285 8.45 14.00 -7.45
N VAL A 286 8.82 12.87 -8.02
CA VAL A 286 9.95 12.71 -8.93
C VAL A 286 9.44 12.03 -10.17
N ASP A 287 9.80 12.59 -11.32
CA ASP A 287 9.64 11.89 -12.60
C ASP A 287 10.73 10.81 -12.69
N SER A 288 10.44 9.64 -12.13
CA SER A 288 11.41 8.55 -12.13
C SER A 288 11.47 7.85 -13.47
N ALA A 289 10.43 7.99 -14.31
CA ALA A 289 10.25 7.27 -15.57
C ALA A 289 10.50 5.75 -15.45
N GLY A 290 10.32 5.18 -14.25
CA GLY A 290 10.63 3.77 -13.97
C GLY A 290 12.13 3.42 -13.97
N ASN A 291 13.04 4.40 -13.90
CA ASN A 291 14.47 4.16 -13.86
C ASN A 291 14.89 3.52 -12.53
N GLU A 292 15.17 2.21 -12.55
CA GLU A 292 15.54 1.46 -11.35
C GLU A 292 16.81 1.96 -10.66
N THR A 293 17.81 2.43 -11.43
CA THR A 293 19.05 2.95 -10.85
C THR A 293 18.79 4.21 -10.04
N LEU A 294 17.96 5.11 -10.58
CA LEU A 294 17.51 6.30 -9.88
C LEU A 294 16.70 5.94 -8.63
N LEU A 295 15.74 5.02 -8.75
CA LEU A 295 14.91 4.58 -7.63
C LEU A 295 15.75 3.99 -6.50
N ASN A 296 16.77 3.18 -6.81
CA ASN A 296 17.68 2.63 -5.81
C ASN A 296 18.52 3.73 -5.15
N GLY A 297 19.07 4.67 -5.93
CA GLY A 297 19.80 5.81 -5.36
C GLY A 297 18.95 6.69 -4.44
N LEU A 298 17.67 6.90 -4.78
CA LEU A 298 16.72 7.64 -3.94
C LEU A 298 16.36 6.86 -2.67
N ARG A 299 16.21 5.53 -2.74
CA ARG A 299 16.01 4.67 -1.56
C ARG A 299 17.17 4.76 -0.58
N ASP A 300 18.41 4.68 -1.08
CA ASP A 300 19.61 4.76 -0.24
C ASP A 300 19.70 6.11 0.50
N LEU A 301 19.34 7.20 -0.19
CA LEU A 301 19.34 8.55 0.39
C LEU A 301 18.19 8.78 1.37
N ALA A 302 17.04 8.18 1.10
CA ALA A 302 15.86 8.28 1.94
C ALA A 302 16.11 7.71 3.34
N GLY A 303 16.69 6.51 3.40
CA GLY A 303 16.91 5.80 4.65
C GLY A 303 15.59 5.62 5.44
N PRO A 304 15.66 5.43 6.77
CA PRO A 304 14.47 5.11 7.58
C PRO A 304 13.55 6.30 7.89
N GLY A 305 13.87 7.50 7.39
CA GLY A 305 13.15 8.73 7.73
C GLY A 305 12.12 9.19 6.70
N LEU A 306 12.04 8.51 5.56
CA LEU A 306 11.14 8.85 4.46
C LEU A 306 10.41 7.61 3.94
N GLU A 307 9.21 7.83 3.39
CA GLU A 307 8.42 6.84 2.68
C GLU A 307 8.50 7.06 1.17
N LEU A 308 8.59 5.98 0.40
CA LEU A 308 8.69 6.00 -1.06
C LEU A 308 7.50 5.24 -1.67
N PHE A 309 6.72 5.92 -2.49
CA PHE A 309 5.54 5.36 -3.16
C PHE A 309 5.73 5.45 -4.69
N PRO A 310 6.26 4.40 -5.33
CA PRO A 310 6.30 4.33 -6.77
C PRO A 310 4.90 4.08 -7.31
N HIS A 311 4.50 4.86 -8.31
CA HIS A 311 3.23 4.74 -9.03
C HIS A 311 3.48 4.14 -10.41
N ALA A 312 2.50 3.42 -10.96
CA ALA A 312 2.61 2.77 -12.28
C ALA A 312 2.93 3.74 -13.45
N GLY A 313 2.68 5.04 -13.29
CA GLY A 313 2.94 6.09 -14.28
C GLY A 313 4.38 6.63 -14.32
N GLY A 314 5.35 5.98 -13.65
CA GLY A 314 6.73 6.47 -13.59
C GLY A 314 6.94 7.64 -12.63
N VAL A 315 5.99 7.84 -11.71
CA VAL A 315 6.07 8.86 -10.66
C VAL A 315 6.50 8.20 -9.36
N LEU A 316 7.46 8.78 -8.66
CA LEU A 316 7.78 8.40 -7.29
C LEU A 316 7.37 9.52 -6.36
N ASP A 317 6.43 9.26 -5.44
CA ASP A 317 6.19 10.15 -4.31
C ASP A 317 7.14 9.82 -3.16
N VAL A 318 7.66 10.86 -2.53
CA VAL A 318 8.47 10.80 -1.32
C VAL A 318 7.82 11.66 -0.24
N THR A 319 7.48 11.05 0.89
CA THR A 319 6.93 11.74 2.08
C THR A 319 7.78 11.40 3.30
N SER A 320 7.51 12.06 4.44
CA SER A 320 8.17 11.72 5.70
C SER A 320 7.60 10.41 6.26
N THR A 321 8.41 9.64 6.99
CA THR A 321 7.90 8.51 7.79
C THR A 321 6.70 8.92 8.64
N GLY A 322 5.67 8.08 8.66
CA GLY A 322 4.39 8.35 9.30
C GLY A 322 3.37 9.11 8.45
N ALA A 323 3.74 9.57 7.25
CA ALA A 323 2.81 10.10 6.26
C ALA A 323 2.36 9.00 5.29
N THR A 324 1.56 8.08 5.83
CA THR A 324 0.90 6.98 5.12
C THR A 324 -0.62 7.03 5.35
N LYS A 325 -1.43 6.44 4.44
CA LYS A 325 -2.90 6.56 4.47
C LYS A 325 -3.49 5.84 5.69
N GLU A 326 -2.98 4.66 6.00
CA GLU A 326 -3.38 3.81 7.12
C GLU A 326 -3.02 4.44 8.48
N LEU A 327 -1.84 5.03 8.62
CA LEU A 327 -1.46 5.73 9.85
C LEU A 327 -2.27 7.01 10.01
N ALA A 328 -2.54 7.70 8.90
CA ALA A 328 -3.43 8.84 8.92
C ALA A 328 -4.84 8.44 9.37
N LEU A 329 -5.39 7.35 8.87
CA LEU A 329 -6.70 6.87 9.31
C LEU A 329 -6.70 6.44 10.78
N SER A 330 -5.72 5.67 11.24
CA SER A 330 -5.70 5.09 12.59
C SER A 330 -5.25 6.05 13.69
N VAL A 331 -4.26 6.91 13.40
CA VAL A 331 -3.63 7.81 14.39
C VAL A 331 -4.16 9.23 14.26
N ILE A 332 -4.44 9.70 13.04
CA ILE A 332 -4.88 11.08 12.82
C ILE A 332 -6.40 11.20 12.94
N LEU A 333 -7.15 10.13 12.69
CA LEU A 333 -8.61 10.06 12.93
C LEU A 333 -8.94 9.14 14.13
N PRO A 334 -8.44 9.41 15.36
CA PRO A 334 -8.65 8.53 16.51
C PRO A 334 -10.13 8.41 16.96
N ALA A 335 -11.03 9.20 16.37
CA ALA A 335 -12.48 9.11 16.55
C ALA A 335 -13.17 8.14 15.56
N VAL A 336 -12.42 7.32 14.82
CA VAL A 336 -12.97 6.21 14.04
C VAL A 336 -13.32 5.07 15.00
N HIS A 337 -14.58 5.03 15.41
CA HIS A 337 -15.10 4.03 16.36
C HIS A 337 -15.98 2.97 15.70
N GLY A 338 -16.38 3.16 14.44
CA GLY A 338 -17.21 2.21 13.70
C GLY A 338 -16.44 1.43 12.64
N PRO A 339 -17.15 0.58 11.87
CA PRO A 339 -16.53 -0.30 10.90
C PRO A 339 -15.90 0.50 9.76
N VAL A 340 -14.77 0.02 9.24
CA VAL A 340 -14.04 0.64 8.13
C VAL A 340 -14.28 -0.13 6.84
N VAL A 341 -14.74 0.58 5.81
CA VAL A 341 -14.75 0.08 4.44
C VAL A 341 -13.77 0.89 3.60
N ALA A 342 -12.76 0.23 3.07
CA ALA A 342 -11.72 0.85 2.27
C ALA A 342 -11.85 0.53 0.78
N PHE A 343 -11.64 1.53 -0.08
CA PHE A 343 -11.52 1.39 -1.52
C PHE A 343 -10.15 1.88 -1.97
N GLY A 344 -9.49 1.14 -2.86
CA GLY A 344 -8.16 1.48 -3.36
C GLY A 344 -7.76 0.64 -4.56
N ASN A 345 -6.65 0.98 -5.21
CA ASN A 345 -6.21 0.30 -6.42
C ASN A 345 -4.68 0.11 -6.53
N ASP A 346 -3.87 0.80 -5.73
CA ASP A 346 -2.41 0.78 -5.88
C ASP A 346 -1.67 0.43 -4.57
N ALA A 347 -0.34 0.31 -4.65
CA ALA A 347 0.52 -0.15 -3.56
C ALA A 347 0.35 0.63 -2.25
N ASN A 348 0.16 1.95 -2.33
CA ASN A 348 -0.05 2.83 -1.19
C ASN A 348 -1.42 2.66 -0.51
N ASP A 349 -2.33 1.87 -1.10
CA ASP A 349 -3.62 1.51 -0.51
C ASP A 349 -3.60 0.14 0.16
N GLN A 350 -2.59 -0.69 -0.11
CA GLN A 350 -2.64 -2.10 0.23
C GLN A 350 -2.79 -2.32 1.75
N ILE A 351 -2.04 -1.60 2.57
CA ILE A 351 -2.11 -1.73 4.02
C ILE A 351 -3.49 -1.24 4.51
N LEU A 352 -3.96 -0.10 4.00
CA LEU A 352 -5.29 0.44 4.30
C LEU A 352 -6.41 -0.58 4.00
N LEU A 353 -6.34 -1.23 2.84
CA LEU A 353 -7.28 -2.27 2.43
C LEU A 353 -7.18 -3.51 3.32
N ALA A 354 -5.97 -3.97 3.61
CA ALA A 354 -5.71 -5.14 4.44
C ALA A 354 -6.21 -4.97 5.89
N GLU A 355 -6.07 -3.78 6.46
CA GLU A 355 -6.49 -3.47 7.83
C GLU A 355 -8.00 -3.24 7.98
N ALA A 356 -8.67 -2.76 6.92
CA ALA A 356 -10.11 -2.48 6.94
C ALA A 356 -10.95 -3.68 7.36
N ASP A 357 -12.16 -3.43 7.87
CA ASP A 357 -13.13 -4.50 8.13
C ASP A 357 -13.64 -5.10 6.82
N ARG A 358 -13.73 -4.27 5.78
CA ARG A 358 -13.98 -4.68 4.39
C ARG A 358 -13.12 -3.86 3.43
N GLY A 359 -12.39 -4.53 2.56
CA GLY A 359 -11.60 -3.86 1.52
C GLY A 359 -12.18 -4.12 0.12
N VAL A 360 -12.07 -3.12 -0.75
CA VAL A 360 -12.48 -3.20 -2.14
C VAL A 360 -11.33 -2.74 -3.03
N VAL A 361 -10.78 -3.68 -3.81
CA VAL A 361 -9.82 -3.37 -4.86
C VAL A 361 -10.57 -2.93 -6.11
N VAL A 362 -10.22 -1.76 -6.65
CA VAL A 362 -10.78 -1.25 -7.91
C VAL A 362 -9.81 -1.55 -9.07
N GLY A 363 -10.31 -2.20 -10.12
CA GLY A 363 -9.52 -2.60 -11.28
C GLY A 363 -8.66 -3.85 -11.01
N ASP A 364 -7.51 -3.94 -11.68
CA ASP A 364 -6.65 -5.14 -11.71
C ASP A 364 -5.36 -4.99 -10.87
N GLY A 365 -5.23 -3.90 -10.12
CA GLY A 365 -4.10 -3.68 -9.21
C GLY A 365 -4.07 -4.67 -8.03
N LEU A 366 -2.97 -4.70 -7.29
CA LEU A 366 -2.83 -5.49 -6.05
C LEU A 366 -3.26 -6.97 -6.22
N PRO A 367 -2.62 -7.74 -7.12
CA PRO A 367 -3.03 -9.12 -7.36
C PRO A 367 -2.85 -9.98 -6.11
N GLY A 368 -3.74 -10.96 -5.95
CA GLY A 368 -3.70 -11.90 -4.84
C GLY A 368 -4.28 -11.37 -3.54
N LEU A 369 -4.70 -10.10 -3.46
CA LEU A 369 -5.31 -9.54 -2.25
C LEU A 369 -6.72 -10.12 -1.99
N GLU A 370 -7.38 -10.57 -3.06
CA GLU A 370 -8.67 -11.28 -3.03
C GLU A 370 -8.66 -12.63 -2.28
N TYR A 371 -7.48 -13.15 -1.94
CA TYR A 371 -7.37 -14.35 -1.09
C TYR A 371 -7.70 -14.07 0.38
N ALA A 372 -7.68 -12.81 0.81
CA ALA A 372 -8.17 -12.43 2.12
C ALA A 372 -9.69 -12.25 2.06
N GLY A 373 -10.45 -13.03 2.82
CA GLY A 373 -11.91 -13.15 2.67
C GLY A 373 -12.72 -11.87 2.95
N HIS A 374 -12.12 -10.84 3.55
CA HIS A 374 -12.74 -9.52 3.72
C HIS A 374 -12.49 -8.56 2.54
N ILE A 375 -11.70 -8.98 1.55
CA ILE A 375 -11.37 -8.21 0.36
C ILE A 375 -12.25 -8.67 -0.80
N SER A 376 -12.73 -7.71 -1.57
CA SER A 376 -13.45 -7.93 -2.83
C SER A 376 -12.83 -7.10 -3.94
N ARG A 377 -13.13 -7.43 -5.20
CA ARG A 377 -12.67 -6.69 -6.37
C ARG A 377 -13.86 -6.19 -7.18
N VAL A 378 -13.74 -5.00 -7.74
CA VAL A 378 -14.72 -4.40 -8.65
C VAL A 378 -14.02 -3.84 -9.88
N ALA A 379 -14.68 -3.87 -11.03
CA ALA A 379 -14.16 -3.25 -12.24
C ALA A 379 -13.97 -1.73 -12.05
N ALA A 380 -12.91 -1.19 -12.67
CA ALA A 380 -12.58 0.25 -12.68
C ALA A 380 -13.51 1.03 -13.62
N GLU A 381 -14.81 1.00 -13.33
CA GLU A 381 -15.87 1.60 -14.12
C GLU A 381 -16.80 2.42 -13.22
N ASP A 382 -17.25 3.57 -13.71
CA ASP A 382 -18.10 4.52 -12.96
C ASP A 382 -19.33 3.84 -12.33
N THR A 383 -20.08 3.06 -13.10
CA THR A 383 -21.29 2.38 -12.60
C THR A 383 -20.96 1.26 -11.62
N SER A 384 -19.88 0.53 -11.85
CA SER A 384 -19.48 -0.62 -11.03
C SER A 384 -18.98 -0.17 -9.66
N VAL A 385 -18.14 0.87 -9.63
CA VAL A 385 -17.66 1.49 -8.38
C VAL A 385 -18.82 2.14 -7.62
N ALA A 386 -19.70 2.89 -8.29
CA ALA A 386 -20.86 3.51 -7.66
C ALA A 386 -21.79 2.49 -6.99
N ALA A 387 -22.07 1.38 -7.66
CA ALA A 387 -22.88 0.30 -7.10
C ALA A 387 -22.22 -0.32 -5.85
N MET A 388 -20.90 -0.51 -5.88
CA MET A 388 -20.17 -1.05 -4.73
C MET A 388 -20.14 -0.09 -3.54
N LEU A 389 -19.96 1.23 -3.79
CA LEU A 389 -20.06 2.26 -2.75
C LEU A 389 -21.44 2.23 -2.05
N LEU A 390 -22.52 2.21 -2.83
CA LEU A 390 -23.88 2.17 -2.28
C LEU A 390 -24.16 0.86 -1.53
N ALA A 391 -23.70 -0.27 -2.04
CA ALA A 391 -23.83 -1.56 -1.37
C ALA A 391 -23.06 -1.60 -0.03
N ALA A 392 -21.88 -0.99 0.03
CA ALA A 392 -21.06 -0.93 1.23
C ALA A 392 -21.78 -0.22 2.39
N VAL A 393 -22.50 0.87 2.07
CA VAL A 393 -23.19 1.73 3.03
C VAL A 393 -24.65 1.33 3.31
N ALA A 394 -25.24 0.48 2.47
CA ALA A 394 -26.58 -0.07 2.70
C ALA A 394 -26.60 -1.05 3.89
N ARG A 395 -25.50 -1.79 4.10
CA ARG A 395 -25.37 -2.75 5.21
C ARG A 395 -25.31 -2.10 6.59
N ALA A 396 -24.96 -0.82 6.68
CA ALA A 396 -25.04 -0.04 7.92
C ALA A 396 -26.48 0.16 8.42
N ARG A 397 -27.51 -0.19 7.61
CA ARG A 397 -28.93 -0.01 7.97
C ARG A 397 -29.51 -1.08 8.89
N VAL A 398 -28.79 -2.13 9.31
CA VAL A 398 -29.37 -3.12 10.23
C VAL A 398 -29.39 -2.55 11.64
N PRO A 399 -30.54 -2.15 12.21
CA PRO A 399 -30.60 -1.69 13.57
C PRO A 399 -30.36 -2.90 14.47
N VAL A 400 -29.45 -2.78 15.43
CA VAL A 400 -29.42 -3.70 16.58
C VAL A 400 -30.74 -3.49 17.32
N GLY A 401 -31.70 -4.37 17.09
CA GLY A 401 -32.98 -4.33 17.79
C GLY A 401 -32.76 -4.46 19.31
N PRO A 402 -33.63 -3.86 20.15
CA PRO A 402 -33.48 -3.96 21.59
C PRO A 402 -33.61 -5.44 21.99
N SER A 403 -32.61 -5.90 22.75
CA SER A 403 -32.50 -7.22 23.37
C SER A 403 -33.69 -7.57 24.25
#